data_AF-A0A1F7U5D3-F1
#
_entry.id   AF-A0A1F7U5D3-F1
#
_cell.length_a   1.000
_cell.length_b   1.000
_cell.length_c   1.000
_cell.angle_alpha   90.00
_cell.angle_beta   90.00
_cell.angle_gamma   90.00
#
_symmetry.space_group_name_H-M   'P 1'
#
loop_
_entity.id
_entity.type
_entity.pdbx_description
1 polymer ?
#
loop_
_entity_poly.entity_id
_entity_poly.type
_entity_poly.pdbx_seq_one_letter_code
_entity_poly.pdbx_strand_id
1 'polypeptide(L)'
;MTIHQSLTAGRWQTLSFAEQMANVGSEVGRAGKWQGKDERLFLGAVARALELLDLTIADPRWQRRRTELERARELMNDAVSGGIVYRTTFEDLERYFMPFAIAARSGR
;
A
#
# COMPACT_ATOMS: atom_id res chain seq x y z
N MET A 1 -7.50 -16.91 9.71
CA MET A 1 -8.57 -16.38 10.59
C MET A 1 -7.96 -15.24 11.36
N THR A 2 -8.25 -13.99 10.98
CA THR A 2 -7.55 -12.82 11.56
C THR A 2 -8.58 -11.77 11.96
N ILE A 3 -8.63 -11.49 13.26
CA ILE A 3 -9.75 -10.92 14.03
C ILE A 3 -9.81 -9.38 13.99
N HIS A 4 -9.14 -8.70 13.04
CA HIS A 4 -9.08 -7.23 12.98
C HIS A 4 -9.74 -6.57 11.76
N GLN A 5 -10.49 -7.30 10.94
CA GLN A 5 -11.10 -6.73 9.72
C GLN A 5 -12.22 -5.71 10.00
N SER A 6 -13.00 -5.85 11.09
CA SER A 6 -14.26 -5.11 11.22
C SER A 6 -14.12 -3.65 11.71
N LEU A 7 -13.16 -3.33 12.58
CA LEU A 7 -13.00 -1.96 13.11
C LEU A 7 -12.15 -1.06 12.21
N THR A 8 -11.10 -1.61 11.60
CA THR A 8 -10.19 -0.86 10.70
C THR A 8 -10.86 -0.59 9.35
N ALA A 9 -11.67 -1.52 8.84
CA ALA A 9 -12.41 -1.36 7.59
C ALA A 9 -13.29 -0.11 7.64
N GLY A 10 -14.19 -0.01 8.62
CA GLY A 10 -15.22 1.04 8.66
C GLY A 10 -14.67 2.46 8.51
N ARG A 11 -13.58 2.79 9.22
CA ARG A 11 -12.89 4.09 9.07
C ARG A 11 -12.07 4.17 7.78
N TRP A 12 -11.46 3.07 7.33
CA TRP A 12 -10.70 3.05 6.08
C TRP A 12 -11.57 3.43 4.87
N GLN A 13 -12.81 2.93 4.80
CA GLN A 13 -13.74 3.28 3.73
C GLN A 13 -14.30 4.71 3.83
N THR A 14 -14.08 5.46 4.91
CA THR A 14 -14.42 6.89 4.94
C THR A 14 -13.34 7.77 4.32
N LEU A 15 -12.11 7.26 4.19
CA LEU A 15 -11.01 8.00 3.57
C LEU A 15 -11.27 8.20 2.07
N SER A 16 -10.76 9.30 1.52
CA SER A 16 -10.70 9.51 0.07
C SER A 16 -9.70 8.53 -0.58
N PHE A 17 -9.79 8.35 -1.90
CA PHE A 17 -8.84 7.51 -2.63
C PHE A 17 -7.39 7.96 -2.40
N ALA A 18 -7.15 9.28 -2.47
CA ALA A 18 -5.82 9.85 -2.25
C ALA A 18 -5.30 9.55 -0.83
N GLU A 19 -6.15 9.65 0.20
CA GLU A 19 -5.75 9.32 1.56
C GLU A 19 -5.48 7.82 1.74
N GLN A 20 -6.29 6.93 1.16
CA GLN A 20 -6.03 5.49 1.20
C GLN A 20 -4.67 5.17 0.57
N MET A 21 -4.43 5.67 -0.64
CA MET A 21 -3.17 5.46 -1.38
C MET A 21 -1.96 6.12 -0.70
N ALA A 22 -2.14 7.28 -0.07
CA ALA A 22 -1.07 7.94 0.71
C ALA A 22 -0.67 7.12 1.95
N ASN A 23 -1.64 6.52 2.63
CA ASN A 23 -1.38 5.65 3.78
C ASN A 23 -0.69 4.34 3.34
N VAL A 24 -1.10 3.75 2.20
CA VAL A 24 -0.36 2.63 1.59
C VAL A 24 1.09 3.04 1.29
N GLY A 25 1.29 4.20 0.65
CA GLY A 25 2.61 4.73 0.33
C GLY A 25 3.52 4.93 1.55
N SER A 26 2.95 5.32 2.69
CA SER A 26 3.70 5.46 3.94
C SER A 26 4.26 4.12 4.43
N GLU A 27 3.50 3.04 4.27
CA GLU A 27 3.92 1.68 4.64
C GLU A 27 4.91 1.10 3.63
N VAL A 28 4.75 1.41 2.33
CA VAL A 28 5.75 1.11 1.29
C VAL A 28 7.08 1.76 1.61
N GLY A 29 7.09 3.05 1.95
CA GLY A 29 8.34 3.73 2.30
C GLY A 29 8.96 3.23 3.60
N ARG A 30 8.13 2.80 4.57
CA ARG A 30 8.63 2.09 5.75
C ARG A 30 9.26 0.74 5.40
N ALA A 31 8.68 -0.02 4.48
CA ALA A 31 9.25 -1.28 4.01
C ALA A 31 10.60 -1.03 3.33
N GLY A 32 10.68 -0.10 2.38
CA GLY A 32 11.95 0.29 1.74
C GLY A 32 13.01 0.76 2.76
N LYS A 33 12.61 1.55 3.76
CA LYS A 33 13.51 2.04 4.81
C LYS A 33 14.17 0.91 5.62
N TRP A 34 13.41 -0.14 5.97
CA TRP A 34 13.84 -1.22 6.85
C TRP A 34 14.35 -2.47 6.12
N GLN A 35 14.20 -2.53 4.79
CA GLN A 35 14.74 -3.61 3.97
C GLN A 35 16.25 -3.78 4.24
N GLY A 36 16.65 -5.02 4.57
CA GLY A 36 18.04 -5.36 4.89
C GLY A 36 18.59 -4.77 6.19
N LYS A 37 17.78 -4.07 6.99
CA LYS A 37 18.22 -3.44 8.26
C LYS A 37 17.57 -4.05 9.49
N ASP A 38 16.25 -4.24 9.46
CA ASP A 38 15.50 -4.88 10.55
C ASP A 38 14.36 -5.68 9.94
N GLU A 39 14.47 -7.00 9.99
CA GLU A 39 13.51 -7.92 9.36
C GLU A 39 12.11 -7.81 9.98
N ARG A 40 12.01 -7.60 11.28
CA ARG A 40 10.71 -7.47 11.95
C ARG A 40 9.99 -6.20 11.53
N LEU A 41 10.71 -5.08 11.45
CA LEU A 41 10.15 -3.81 11.01
C LEU A 41 9.82 -3.82 9.51
N PHE A 42 10.65 -4.49 8.70
CA PHE A 42 10.41 -4.72 7.29
C PHE A 42 9.12 -5.53 7.06
N LEU A 43 9.05 -6.75 7.62
CA LEU A 43 7.89 -7.63 7.46
C LEU A 43 6.60 -7.00 8.00
N GLY A 44 6.69 -6.26 9.11
CA GLY A 44 5.54 -5.53 9.65
C GLY A 44 5.03 -4.44 8.71
N ALA A 45 5.92 -3.69 8.05
CA ALA A 45 5.53 -2.69 7.05
C ALA A 45 4.96 -3.32 5.78
N VAL A 46 5.56 -4.43 5.31
CA VAL A 46 5.07 -5.19 4.14
C VAL A 46 3.66 -5.72 4.39
N ALA A 47 3.44 -6.40 5.51
CA ALA A 47 2.14 -6.96 5.86
C ALA A 47 1.06 -5.87 5.92
N ARG A 48 1.40 -4.71 6.50
CA ARG A 48 0.46 -3.59 6.61
C ARG A 48 0.19 -2.91 5.27
N ALA A 49 1.19 -2.72 4.42
CA ALA A 49 0.99 -2.19 3.06
C ALA A 49 0.04 -3.08 2.23
N LEU A 50 0.23 -4.40 2.28
CA LEU A 50 -0.63 -5.37 1.60
C LEU A 50 -2.05 -5.38 2.17
N GLU A 51 -2.20 -5.33 3.50
CA GLU A 51 -3.52 -5.23 4.14
C GLU A 51 -4.28 -3.97 3.69
N LEU A 52 -3.59 -2.83 3.64
CA LEU A 52 -4.20 -1.56 3.20
C LEU A 52 -4.57 -1.57 1.71
N LEU A 53 -3.74 -2.20 0.87
CA LEU A 53 -4.09 -2.42 -0.54
C LEU A 53 -5.31 -3.33 -0.68
N ASP A 54 -5.38 -4.43 0.07
CA ASP A 54 -6.52 -5.35 0.05
C ASP A 54 -7.82 -4.66 0.50
N LEU A 55 -7.76 -3.82 1.55
CA LEU A 55 -8.89 -2.98 1.97
C LEU A 55 -9.32 -1.97 0.91
N THR A 56 -8.36 -1.43 0.14
CA THR A 56 -8.61 -0.46 -0.96
C THR A 56 -9.18 -1.15 -2.20
N ILE A 57 -8.70 -2.35 -2.54
CA ILE A 57 -9.21 -3.19 -3.62
C ILE A 57 -10.65 -3.64 -3.33
N ALA A 58 -10.96 -3.95 -2.06
CA ALA A 58 -12.29 -4.35 -1.63
C ALA A 58 -13.30 -3.19 -1.59
N ASP A 59 -12.86 -1.93 -1.69
CA ASP A 59 -13.73 -0.77 -1.63
C ASP A 59 -14.53 -0.61 -2.94
N PRO A 60 -15.86 -0.76 -2.92
CA PRO A 60 -16.68 -0.74 -4.14
C PRO A 60 -16.65 0.61 -4.85
N ARG A 61 -16.28 1.70 -4.16
CA ARG A 61 -16.12 3.03 -4.77
C ARG A 61 -15.04 3.04 -5.85
N TRP A 62 -14.06 2.13 -5.77
CA TRP A 62 -12.90 2.07 -6.66
C TRP A 62 -12.95 0.89 -7.65
N GLN A 63 -14.12 0.29 -7.87
CA GLN A 63 -14.27 -0.86 -8.78
C GLN A 63 -13.65 -0.63 -10.17
N ARG A 64 -13.74 0.59 -10.72
CA ARG A 64 -13.16 0.95 -12.03
C ARG A 64 -11.62 1.03 -12.03
N ARG A 65 -10.98 1.08 -10.86
CA ARG A 65 -9.53 1.11 -10.66
C ARG A 65 -8.97 -0.24 -10.20
N ARG A 66 -9.81 -1.27 -10.10
CA ARG A 66 -9.42 -2.57 -9.52
C ARG A 66 -8.19 -3.17 -10.18
N THR A 67 -8.10 -3.11 -11.51
CA THR A 67 -6.92 -3.60 -12.25
C THR A 67 -5.65 -2.85 -11.86
N GLU A 68 -5.70 -1.52 -11.72
CA GLU A 68 -4.57 -0.71 -11.28
C GLU A 68 -4.12 -1.11 -9.86
N LEU A 69 -5.08 -1.28 -8.95
CA LEU A 69 -4.81 -1.64 -7.55
C LEU A 69 -4.25 -3.06 -7.40
N GLU A 70 -4.78 -4.02 -8.16
CA GLU A 70 -4.27 -5.39 -8.20
C GLU A 70 -2.84 -5.42 -8.78
N ARG A 71 -2.53 -4.57 -9.76
CA ARG A 71 -1.15 -4.40 -10.25
C ARG A 71 -0.24 -3.78 -9.22
N ALA A 72 -0.67 -2.73 -8.51
CA ALA A 72 0.13 -2.16 -7.42
C ALA A 72 0.44 -3.20 -6.33
N ARG A 73 -0.52 -4.08 -6.01
CA ARG A 73 -0.32 -5.21 -5.09
C ARG A 73 0.66 -6.26 -5.62
N GLU A 74 0.58 -6.59 -6.90
CA GLU A 74 1.53 -7.50 -7.54
C GLU A 74 2.96 -6.94 -7.53
N LEU A 75 3.13 -5.66 -7.92
CA LEU A 75 4.42 -4.97 -7.91
C LEU A 75 4.99 -4.85 -6.49
N MET A 76 4.13 -4.66 -5.47
CA MET A 76 4.54 -4.75 -4.07
C MET A 76 5.13 -6.12 -3.73
N ASN A 77 4.49 -7.22 -4.14
CA ASN A 77 5.02 -8.57 -3.91
C ASN A 77 6.32 -8.84 -4.69
N ASP A 78 6.43 -8.31 -5.91
CA ASP A 78 7.67 -8.39 -6.70
C ASP A 78 8.82 -7.68 -5.97
N ALA A 79 8.61 -6.44 -5.48
CA ALA A 79 9.61 -5.70 -4.71
C ALA A 79 10.02 -6.41 -3.40
N VAL A 80 9.05 -7.00 -2.69
CA VAL A 80 9.33 -7.82 -1.49
C VAL A 80 10.17 -9.04 -1.83
N SER A 81 9.94 -9.64 -3.00
CA SER A 81 10.69 -10.81 -3.48
C SER A 81 12.04 -10.44 -4.11
N GLY A 82 12.44 -9.16 -4.06
CA GLY A 82 13.71 -8.68 -4.62
C GLY A 82 13.65 -8.33 -6.10
N GLY A 83 12.45 -8.13 -6.67
CA GLY A 83 12.27 -7.68 -8.05
C GLY A 83 12.54 -8.76 -9.09
N ILE A 84 12.19 -10.02 -8.81
CA ILE A 84 12.55 -11.17 -9.67
C ILE A 84 11.85 -11.10 -11.04
N VAL A 85 10.57 -10.72 -11.07
CA VAL A 85 9.74 -10.80 -12.28
C VAL A 85 9.78 -9.48 -13.05
N TYR A 86 9.51 -8.38 -12.36
CA TYR A 86 9.35 -7.06 -12.98
C TYR A 86 10.50 -6.11 -12.67
N ARG A 87 11.47 -6.53 -11.84
CA ARG A 87 12.56 -5.69 -11.33
C ARG A 87 12.04 -4.48 -10.55
N THR A 88 10.88 -4.63 -9.92
CA THR A 88 10.28 -3.58 -9.11
C THR A 88 11.10 -3.38 -7.85
N THR A 89 11.37 -2.12 -7.51
CA THR A 89 11.98 -1.74 -6.25
C THR A 89 10.99 -1.00 -5.35
N PHE A 90 11.30 -0.87 -4.05
CA PHE A 90 10.52 0.00 -3.16
C PHE A 90 10.56 1.47 -3.60
N GLU A 91 11.64 1.91 -4.25
CA GLU A 91 11.77 3.27 -4.78
C GLU A 91 10.79 3.52 -5.94
N ASP A 92 10.56 2.53 -6.80
CA ASP A 92 9.55 2.61 -7.88
C ASP A 92 8.13 2.75 -7.30
N LEU A 93 7.84 1.98 -6.25
CA LEU A 93 6.56 2.05 -5.56
C LEU A 93 6.42 3.40 -4.82
N GLU A 94 7.46 3.88 -4.14
CA GLU A 94 7.45 5.22 -3.52
C GLU A 94 7.15 6.30 -4.56
N ARG A 95 7.78 6.25 -5.74
CA ARG A 95 7.48 7.17 -6.86
C ARG A 95 6.02 7.12 -7.28
N TYR A 96 5.42 5.92 -7.35
CA TYR A 96 4.01 5.75 -7.68
C TYR A 96 3.07 6.28 -6.59
N PHE A 97 3.39 6.06 -5.30
CA PHE A 97 2.50 6.46 -4.20
C PHE A 97 2.65 7.93 -3.76
N MET A 98 3.81 8.55 -3.97
CA MET A 98 4.11 9.92 -3.51
C MET A 98 3.10 10.98 -3.99
N PRO A 99 2.63 10.99 -5.25
CA PRO A 99 1.63 11.95 -5.71
C PRO A 99 0.33 11.91 -4.91
N PHE A 100 -0.08 10.74 -4.40
CA PHE A 100 -1.27 10.62 -3.56
C PHE A 100 -1.07 11.24 -2.18
N ALA A 101 0.14 11.17 -1.61
CA ALA A 101 0.46 11.86 -0.36
C ALA A 101 0.38 13.39 -0.50
N ILE A 102 0.80 13.92 -1.65
CA ILE A 102 0.66 15.34 -1.98
C ILE A 102 -0.83 15.68 -2.12
N ALA A 103 -1.58 14.93 -2.94
CA ALA A 103 -3.01 15.16 -3.15
C ALA A 103 -3.84 15.08 -1.86
N ALA A 104 -3.52 14.13 -0.97
CA ALA A 104 -4.18 13.98 0.33
C ALA A 104 -3.94 15.16 1.29
N ARG A 105 -2.86 15.93 1.09
CA ARG A 105 -2.57 17.15 1.87
C ARG A 105 -3.18 18.40 1.25
N SER A 106 -3.27 18.48 -0.07
CA SER A 106 -3.84 19.65 -0.78
C SER A 106 -5.36 19.76 -0.66
N GLY A 107 -6.05 18.69 -0.24
CA GLY A 107 -7.49 18.67 -0.01
C GLY A 107 -7.93 19.00 1.42
N ARG A 108 -7.03 19.51 2.28
CA ARG A 108 -7.31 19.92 3.67
C ARG A 108 -7.35 21.43 3.80
#